data_AF-A0A533W5P2-F1
#
_entry.id   AF-A0A533W5P2-F1
#
_cell.length_a   1.000
_cell.length_b   1.000
_cell.length_c   1.000
_cell.angle_alpha   90.00
_cell.angle_beta   90.00
_cell.angle_gamma   90.00
#
_symmetry.space_group_name_H-M   'P 1'
#
loop_
_entity.id
_entity.type
_entity.pdbx_description
1 polymer ?
#
loop_
_entity_poly.entity_id
_entity_poly.type
_entity_poly.pdbx_seq_one_letter_code
_entity_poly.pdbx_strand_id
1 'polypeptide(L)'
;MVSRSEFRKLSRAYLAQAELRLESAARAMKRGDNAYCVRLSAECVELSTKALLRSRGVEYPKFHDTSPALLALKDGLPEKEASFLAKASEELSRKRALAMYGDEARGLGPDEIFEEEGRQRSL
;
A
#
# COMPACT_ATOMS: atom_id res chain seq x y z
N MET A 1 10.56 23.83 -10.37
CA MET A 1 10.72 22.46 -10.88
C MET A 1 11.50 21.68 -9.83
N VAL A 2 11.01 20.51 -9.38
CA VAL A 2 11.69 19.74 -8.32
C VAL A 2 12.97 19.11 -8.89
N SER A 3 14.08 19.27 -8.19
CA SER A 3 15.39 18.77 -8.61
C SER A 3 15.53 17.25 -8.39
N ARG A 4 16.47 16.64 -9.13
CA ARG A 4 16.79 15.21 -9.00
C ARG A 4 17.35 14.84 -7.61
N SER A 5 17.92 15.79 -6.87
CA SER A 5 18.37 15.59 -5.49
C SER A 5 17.18 15.59 -4.52
N GLU A 6 16.21 16.49 -4.71
CA GLU A 6 14.97 16.54 -3.92
C GLU A 6 14.12 15.27 -4.11
N PHE A 7 14.00 14.76 -5.34
CA PHE A 7 13.32 13.49 -5.59
C PHE A 7 14.00 12.30 -4.90
N ARG A 8 15.34 12.26 -4.89
CA ARG A 8 16.07 11.23 -4.15
C ARG A 8 15.88 11.35 -2.64
N LYS A 9 15.79 12.57 -2.10
CA LYS A 9 15.46 12.80 -0.69
C LYS A 9 14.06 12.29 -0.36
N LEU A 10 13.06 12.60 -1.18
CA LEU A 10 11.69 12.12 -1.00
C LEU A 10 11.58 10.60 -1.11
N SER A 11 12.25 10.01 -2.10
CA SER A 11 12.31 8.56 -2.29
C SER A 11 12.79 7.84 -1.03
N ARG A 12 13.92 8.29 -0.45
CA ARG A 12 14.44 7.74 0.81
C ARG A 12 13.49 7.93 1.99
N ALA A 13 12.87 9.11 2.10
CA ALA A 13 11.92 9.37 3.17
C ALA A 13 10.69 8.45 3.11
N TYR A 14 10.19 8.17 1.90
CA TYR A 14 9.07 7.24 1.70
C TYR A 14 9.47 5.79 1.99
N LEU A 15 10.65 5.33 1.57
CA LEU A 15 11.13 3.99 1.92
C LEU A 15 11.25 3.80 3.43
N ALA A 16 11.86 4.75 4.13
CA ALA A 16 11.98 4.68 5.59
C ALA A 16 10.62 4.58 6.29
N GLN A 17 9.60 5.31 5.79
CA GLN A 17 8.24 5.19 6.32
C GLN A 17 7.58 3.85 5.96
N ALA A 18 7.83 3.32 4.76
CA ALA A 18 7.33 2.01 4.33
C ALA A 18 7.88 0.88 5.21
N GLU A 19 9.19 0.90 5.50
CA GLU A 19 9.85 -0.06 6.40
C GLU A 19 9.18 -0.08 7.78
N LEU A 20 8.92 1.09 8.37
CA LEU A 20 8.21 1.20 9.65
C LEU A 20 6.79 0.60 9.59
N ARG A 21 6.08 0.75 8.46
CA ARG A 21 4.75 0.13 8.27
C ARG A 21 4.86 -1.37 8.17
N LEU A 22 5.85 -1.89 7.44
CA LEU A 22 6.07 -3.32 7.31
C LEU A 22 6.35 -3.98 8.66
N GLU A 23 7.25 -3.41 9.47
CA GLU A 23 7.54 -3.89 10.82
C GLU A 23 6.30 -3.84 11.72
N SER A 24 5.50 -2.78 11.59
CA SER A 24 4.27 -2.62 12.38
C SER A 24 3.17 -3.58 11.93
N ALA A 25 3.05 -3.84 10.62
CA ALA A 25 2.10 -4.81 10.07
C ALA A 25 2.44 -6.22 10.55
N ALA A 26 3.73 -6.59 10.55
CA ALA A 26 4.19 -7.86 11.07
C ALA A 26 3.86 -8.04 12.57
N ARG A 27 3.93 -6.96 13.37
CA ARG A 27 3.51 -6.97 14.78
C ARG A 27 1.99 -7.09 14.92
N ALA A 28 1.22 -6.33 14.15
CA ALA A 28 -0.25 -6.39 14.13
C ALA A 28 -0.74 -7.79 13.77
N MET A 29 -0.16 -8.40 12.74
CA MET A 29 -0.45 -9.78 12.33
C MET A 29 -0.23 -10.79 13.49
N LYS A 30 0.89 -10.68 14.22
CA LYS A 30 1.17 -11.56 15.37
C LYS A 30 0.18 -11.40 16.52
N ARG A 31 -0.46 -10.23 16.65
CA ARG A 31 -1.46 -9.94 17.68
C ARG A 31 -2.88 -10.31 17.26
N GLY A 32 -3.11 -10.63 15.99
CA GLY A 32 -4.44 -10.85 15.44
C GLY A 32 -5.18 -9.55 15.06
N ASP A 33 -4.49 -8.40 15.05
CA ASP A 33 -5.08 -7.11 14.67
C ASP A 33 -5.18 -7.02 13.13
N ASN A 34 -6.09 -7.80 12.53
CA ASN A 34 -6.14 -8.05 11.09
C ASN A 34 -6.43 -6.79 10.27
N ALA A 35 -7.41 -5.98 10.68
CA ALA A 35 -7.73 -4.72 10.00
C ALA A 35 -6.56 -3.75 10.05
N TYR A 36 -5.89 -3.66 11.21
CA TYR A 36 -4.73 -2.80 11.36
C TYR A 36 -3.55 -3.28 10.51
N CYS A 37 -3.33 -4.60 10.44
CA CYS A 37 -2.33 -5.22 9.56
C CYS A 37 -2.59 -4.87 8.08
N VAL A 38 -3.83 -4.99 7.61
CA VAL A 38 -4.21 -4.64 6.23
C VAL A 38 -3.97 -3.17 5.95
N ARG A 39 -4.35 -2.27 6.88
CA ARG A 39 -4.13 -0.83 6.73
C ARG A 39 -2.64 -0.48 6.62
N LEU A 40 -1.81 -1.04 7.50
CA LEU A 40 -0.36 -0.80 7.47
C LEU A 40 0.28 -1.38 6.21
N SER A 41 -0.19 -2.54 5.74
CA SER A 41 0.26 -3.14 4.49
C SER A 41 -0.09 -2.27 3.28
N ALA A 42 -1.31 -1.69 3.25
CA ALA A 42 -1.72 -0.74 2.23
C ALA A 42 -0.84 0.51 2.21
N GLU A 43 -0.59 1.11 3.37
CA GLU A 43 0.31 2.27 3.51
C GLU A 43 1.75 1.92 3.09
N CYS A 44 2.25 0.72 3.42
CA CYS A 44 3.57 0.24 3.05
C CYS A 44 3.73 0.16 1.52
N VAL A 45 2.78 -0.46 0.84
CA VAL A 45 2.79 -0.60 -0.63
C VAL A 45 2.73 0.78 -1.27
N GLU A 46 1.80 1.65 -0.85
CA GLU A 46 1.68 3.02 -1.35
C GLU A 46 3.00 3.80 -1.21
N LEU A 47 3.65 3.75 -0.06
CA LEU A 47 4.90 4.47 0.17
C LEU A 47 6.07 3.88 -0.63
N SER A 48 6.13 2.56 -0.76
CA SER A 48 7.17 1.87 -1.53
C SER A 48 7.09 2.21 -3.02
N THR A 49 5.88 2.22 -3.58
CA THR A 49 5.65 2.55 -5.00
C THR A 49 5.90 4.04 -5.25
N LYS A 50 5.46 4.90 -4.35
CA LYS A 50 5.80 6.34 -4.37
C LYS A 50 7.30 6.57 -4.30
N ALA A 51 8.03 5.82 -3.47
CA ALA A 51 9.47 5.91 -3.41
C ALA A 51 10.14 5.51 -4.73
N LEU A 52 9.67 4.43 -5.36
CA LEU A 52 10.15 3.98 -6.67
C LEU A 52 9.93 5.06 -7.72
N LEU A 53 8.72 5.62 -7.83
CA LEU A 53 8.37 6.67 -8.78
C LEU A 53 9.27 7.91 -8.59
N ARG A 54 9.46 8.36 -7.33
CA ARG A 54 10.38 9.47 -7.04
C ARG A 54 11.83 9.14 -7.36
N SER A 55 12.30 7.91 -7.14
CA SER A 55 13.67 7.51 -7.52
C SER A 55 13.94 7.67 -9.02
N ARG A 56 12.89 7.58 -9.84
CA ARG A 56 12.91 7.74 -11.30
C ARG A 56 12.58 9.15 -11.77
N GLY A 57 12.37 10.08 -10.85
CA GLY A 57 11.99 11.46 -11.19
C GLY A 57 10.58 11.60 -11.75
N VAL A 58 9.71 10.61 -11.53
CA VAL A 58 8.33 10.63 -11.99
C VAL A 58 7.50 11.43 -11.00
N GLU A 59 6.85 12.47 -11.52
CA GLU A 59 5.76 13.15 -10.83
C GLU A 59 4.45 12.39 -11.07
N TYR A 60 3.66 12.24 -10.02
CA TYR A 60 2.37 11.58 -10.07
C TYR A 60 1.39 12.34 -9.17
N PRO A 61 0.10 12.35 -9.52
CA PRO A 61 -0.94 12.92 -8.67
C PRO A 61 -0.97 12.22 -7.30
N LYS A 62 -1.28 12.95 -6.21
CA LYS A 62 -1.24 12.44 -4.83
C LYS A 62 -2.40 11.49 -4.50
N PHE A 63 -2.61 10.46 -5.30
CA PHE A 63 -3.60 9.41 -5.06
C PHE A 63 -3.03 8.31 -4.15
N HIS A 64 -3.95 7.54 -3.57
CA HIS A 64 -3.64 6.34 -2.78
C HIS A 64 -3.40 5.13 -3.67
N ASP A 65 -4.19 4.99 -4.74
CA ASP A 65 -3.90 4.01 -5.77
C ASP A 65 -2.75 4.48 -6.69
N THR A 66 -1.64 3.75 -6.64
CA THR A 66 -0.45 3.98 -7.46
C THR A 66 -0.36 3.05 -8.66
N SER A 67 -1.34 2.15 -8.85
CA SER A 67 -1.38 1.18 -9.95
C SER A 67 -1.23 1.83 -11.34
N PRO A 68 -1.87 2.98 -11.67
CA PRO A 68 -1.75 3.55 -13.01
C PRO A 68 -0.35 4.10 -13.27
N ALA A 69 0.29 4.66 -12.24
CA ALA A 69 1.63 5.22 -12.34
C ALA A 69 2.71 4.13 -12.47
N LEU A 70 2.49 2.96 -11.84
CA LEU A 70 3.35 1.79 -11.99
C LEU A 70 3.26 1.18 -13.39
N LEU A 71 2.04 1.03 -13.92
CA LEU A 71 1.82 0.48 -15.27
C LEU A 71 2.35 1.42 -16.37
N ALA A 72 2.37 2.73 -16.13
CA ALA A 72 2.97 3.70 -17.03
C ALA A 72 4.52 3.70 -17.01
N LEU A 73 5.15 3.02 -16.05
CA LEU A 73 6.59 2.96 -15.91
C LEU A 73 7.19 1.96 -16.91
N LYS A 74 7.48 2.43 -18.14
CA LYS A 74 7.97 1.56 -19.22
C LYS A 74 9.40 1.04 -19.04
N ASP A 75 10.26 1.81 -18.36
CA ASP A 75 11.68 1.51 -18.21
C ASP A 75 12.10 1.36 -16.73
N GLY A 76 12.75 0.24 -16.42
CA GLY A 76 13.47 0.05 -15.16
C GLY A 76 12.71 -0.68 -14.04
N LEU A 77 11.59 -1.34 -14.33
CA LEU A 77 11.01 -2.38 -13.49
C LEU A 77 10.57 -3.53 -14.42
N PRO A 78 10.94 -4.79 -14.17
CA PRO A 78 10.48 -5.86 -15.04
C PRO A 78 8.96 -6.02 -14.92
N GLU A 79 8.33 -6.44 -16.03
CA GLU A 79 6.87 -6.39 -16.21
C GLU A 79 6.10 -7.18 -15.14
N LYS A 80 6.67 -8.29 -14.68
CA LYS A 80 6.06 -9.13 -13.64
C LYS A 80 5.97 -8.39 -12.30
N GLU A 81 7.05 -7.71 -11.91
CA GLU A 81 7.15 -6.93 -10.69
C GLU A 81 6.25 -5.69 -10.77
N ALA A 82 6.21 -5.02 -11.92
CA ALA A 82 5.30 -3.90 -12.15
C ALA A 82 3.83 -4.32 -12.01
N SER A 83 3.46 -5.43 -12.65
CA SER A 83 2.12 -5.99 -12.59
C SER A 83 1.73 -6.43 -11.18
N PHE A 84 2.66 -7.08 -10.47
CA PHE A 84 2.45 -7.49 -9.09
C PHE A 84 2.21 -6.29 -8.17
N LEU A 85 3.06 -5.26 -8.23
CA LEU A 85 2.90 -4.06 -7.41
C LEU A 85 1.63 -3.28 -7.75
N ALA A 86 1.27 -3.20 -9.04
CA ALA A 86 0.04 -2.54 -9.48
C ALA A 86 -1.19 -3.25 -8.91
N LYS A 87 -1.25 -4.59 -9.03
CA LYS A 87 -2.33 -5.39 -8.47
C LYS A 87 -2.42 -5.26 -6.95
N ALA A 88 -1.29 -5.33 -6.25
CA ALA A 88 -1.25 -5.14 -4.80
C ALA A 88 -1.73 -3.74 -4.37
N SER A 89 -1.30 -2.69 -5.09
CA SER A 89 -1.74 -1.30 -4.85
C SER A 89 -3.25 -1.16 -5.01
N GLU A 90 -3.81 -1.69 -6.10
CA GLU A 90 -5.24 -1.63 -6.40
C GLU A 90 -6.06 -2.37 -5.33
N GLU A 91 -5.69 -3.63 -5.03
CA GLU A 91 -6.40 -4.46 -4.05
C GLU A 91 -6.39 -3.85 -2.64
N LEU A 92 -5.22 -3.36 -2.20
CA LEU A 92 -5.09 -2.76 -0.87
C LEU A 92 -5.77 -1.39 -0.77
N SER A 93 -5.74 -0.59 -1.85
CA SER A 93 -6.46 0.69 -1.90
C SER A 93 -7.97 0.49 -1.74
N ARG A 94 -8.54 -0.56 -2.37
CA ARG A 94 -9.96 -0.92 -2.19
C ARG A 94 -10.30 -1.33 -0.76
N LYS A 95 -9.42 -2.09 -0.12
CA LYS A 95 -9.63 -2.58 1.26
C LYS A 95 -9.41 -1.51 2.34
N ARG A 96 -8.79 -0.39 1.99
CA ARG A 96 -8.37 0.64 2.97
C ARG A 96 -9.54 1.24 3.74
N ALA A 97 -10.66 1.53 3.09
CA ALA A 97 -11.83 2.11 3.76
C ALA A 97 -12.41 1.13 4.78
N LEU A 98 -12.60 -0.14 4.40
CA LEU A 98 -13.07 -1.20 5.28
C LEU A 98 -12.10 -1.45 6.45
N ALA A 99 -10.79 -1.42 6.19
CA ALA A 99 -9.76 -1.57 7.23
C ALA A 99 -9.67 -0.39 8.20
N MET A 100 -10.30 0.74 7.88
CA MET A 100 -10.29 1.93 8.72
C MET A 100 -11.62 2.14 9.45
N TYR A 101 -12.74 1.93 8.76
CA TYR A 101 -14.08 2.27 9.26
C TYR A 101 -14.97 1.05 9.50
N GLY A 102 -14.58 -0.12 8.99
CA GLY A 102 -15.47 -1.27 8.96
C GLY A 102 -16.59 -1.06 7.95
N ASP A 103 -17.75 -1.64 8.22
CA ASP A 103 -18.98 -1.51 7.45
C ASP A 103 -20.01 -0.90 8.38
N GLU A 104 -20.01 0.43 8.42
CA GLU A 104 -20.89 1.21 9.28
C GLU A 104 -22.37 0.96 8.99
N ALA A 105 -22.72 0.61 7.73
CA ALA A 105 -24.09 0.30 7.35
C ALA A 105 -24.58 -1.01 7.96
N ARG A 106 -23.67 -1.98 8.14
CA ARG A 106 -23.94 -3.26 8.83
C ARG A 106 -23.63 -3.23 10.33
N GLY A 107 -23.03 -2.15 10.83
CA GLY A 107 -22.57 -2.03 12.23
C GLY A 107 -21.39 -2.95 12.55
N LEU A 108 -20.61 -3.35 11.54
CA LEU A 108 -19.46 -4.24 11.71
C LEU A 108 -18.18 -3.43 11.85
N GLY A 109 -17.43 -3.70 12.91
CA GLY A 109 -16.11 -3.13 13.11
C GLY A 109 -15.09 -3.63 12.06
N PRO A 110 -13.97 -2.92 11.87
CA PRO A 110 -12.93 -3.32 10.91
C PRO A 110 -12.45 -4.76 11.10
N ASP A 111 -12.06 -5.18 12.31
CA ASP A 111 -11.51 -6.52 12.52
C ASP A 111 -12.53 -7.64 12.26
N GLU A 112 -13.81 -7.41 12.55
CA GLU A 112 -14.90 -8.36 12.26
C GLU A 112 -14.99 -8.67 10.76
N ILE A 113 -14.81 -7.66 9.90
CA ILE A 113 -14.80 -7.83 8.44
C ILE A 113 -13.64 -8.70 7.98
N PHE A 114 -12.43 -8.44 8.48
CA PHE A 114 -11.23 -9.15 8.02
C PHE A 114 -11.11 -10.55 8.63
N GLU A 115 -11.76 -10.82 9.76
CA GLU A 115 -11.95 -12.17 10.27
C GLU A 115 -12.94 -13.00 9.44
N GLU A 116 -14.03 -12.38 8.97
CA GLU A 116 -15.02 -13.03 8.09
C GLU A 116 -14.40 -13.33 6.71
N GLU A 117 -13.72 -12.35 6.09
CA GLU A 117 -13.01 -12.55 4.82
C GLU A 117 -11.91 -13.63 4.93
N GLY A 118 -11.16 -13.64 6.03
CA GLY A 118 -10.13 -14.64 6.29
C GLY A 118 -10.69 -16.07 6.38
N ARG A 119 -11.86 -16.22 7.00
CA ARG A 119 -12.59 -17.50 7.05
C ARG A 119 -13.08 -17.95 5.67
N GLN A 120 -13.64 -17.04 4.87
CA GLN A 120 -14.16 -17.38 3.54
C GLN A 120 -13.07 -17.75 2.53
N ARG A 121 -11.86 -17.19 2.65
CA ARG A 121 -10.72 -17.52 1.77
C ARG A 121 -9.98 -18.83 2.14
N SER A 122 -10.28 -19.39 3.31
CA SER A 122 -9.64 -20.62 3.83
C SER A 122 -10.45 -21.89 3.54
N LEU A 123 -11.56 -21.76 2.79
CA LEU A 123 -12.41 -22.83 2.26
C LEU A 123 -12.30 -22.85 0.73
#